data_AF-K2ENX4-F1
#
_entry.id   AF-K2ENX4-F1
#
_cell.length_a   1.000
_cell.length_b   1.000
_cell.length_c   1.000
_cell.angle_alpha   90.00
_cell.angle_beta   90.00
_cell.angle_gamma   90.00
#
_symmetry.space_group_name_H-M   'P 1'
#
loop_
_entity.id
_entity.type
_entity.pdbx_description
1 polymer ?
#
loop_
_entity_poly.entity_id
_entity_poly.type
_entity_poly.pdbx_seq_one_letter_code
_entity_poly.pdbx_strand_id
1 'polypeptide(L)' 'MKTIIVIPTYNEKENIEKLINKIFALNIIGLEILVVDDNSPDGT' A
#
# COMPACT_ATOMS: atom_id res chain seq x y z
N MET A 1 10.51 -5.92 -16.33
CA MET A 1 11.11 -5.66 -15.00
C MET A 1 9.98 -5.73 -13.99
N LYS A 2 10.21 -6.30 -12.81
CA LYS A 2 9.18 -6.43 -11.77
C LYS A 2 9.47 -5.41 -10.67
N THR A 3 8.46 -4.64 -10.27
CA THR A 3 8.60 -3.59 -9.23
C THR A 3 7.72 -3.96 -8.07
N ILE A 4 8.27 -3.96 -6.86
CA ILE A 4 7.50 -4.14 -5.64
C ILE A 4 7.61 -2.88 -4.77
N ILE A 5 6.46 -2.38 -4.32
CA ILE A 5 6.39 -1.27 -3.36
C ILE A 5 6.01 -1.85 -2.01
N VAL A 6 6.86 -1.62 -1.01
CA VAL A 6 6.63 -2.06 0.36
C VAL A 6 6.09 -0.89 1.17
N ILE A 7 4.94 -1.07 1.83
CA ILE A 7 4.25 -0.04 2.61
C ILE A 7 4.12 -0.55 4.05
N PRO A 8 5.02 -0.15 4.97
CA PRO A 8 4.79 -0.36 6.39
C PRO A 8 3.67 0.57 6.88
N THR A 9 2.74 0.07 7.69
CA THR A 9 1.57 0.83 8.16
C THR A 9 1.38 0.72 9.67
N TYR A 10 0.94 1.82 10.29
CA TYR A 10 0.45 1.87 11.67
C TYR A 10 -0.59 3.00 11.80
N ASN A 11 -1.84 2.67 12.10
CA ASN A 11 -2.97 3.63 12.16
C ASN A 11 -3.19 4.46 10.88
N GLU A 12 -3.18 3.79 9.71
CA GLU A 12 -3.30 4.41 8.39
C GLU A 12 -4.64 4.10 7.70
N LYS A 13 -5.69 3.68 8.42
CA LYS A 13 -7.00 3.31 7.86
C LYS A 13 -7.59 4.36 6.91
N GLU A 14 -7.39 5.64 7.21
CA GLU A 14 -7.94 6.74 6.39
C GLU A 14 -7.11 7.03 5.13
N ASN A 15 -5.90 6.47 5.02
CA ASN A 15 -4.90 6.82 4.01
C ASN A 15 -4.50 5.63 3.12
N ILE A 16 -4.44 4.41 3.65
CA ILE A 16 -3.87 3.25 2.95
C ILE A 16 -4.61 2.95 1.65
N GLU A 17 -5.94 3.00 1.64
CA GLU A 17 -6.76 2.79 0.44
C GLU A 17 -6.48 3.87 -0.62
N LYS A 18 -6.43 5.15 -0.21
CA LYS A 18 -6.16 6.28 -1.12
C LYS A 18 -4.77 6.17 -1.74
N LEU A 19 -3.78 5.74 -0.97
CA LEU A 19 -2.41 5.54 -1.43
C LEU A 19 -2.34 4.39 -2.46
N ILE A 20 -2.90 3.22 -2.11
CA ILE A 20 -2.93 2.05 -3.00
C ILE A 20 -3.60 2.38 -4.34
N ASN A 21 -4.75 3.07 -4.30
CA ASN A 21 -5.46 3.49 -5.50
C ASN A 21 -4.62 4.42 -6.39
N LYS A 22 -3.91 5.39 -5.79
CA LYS A 22 -3.01 6.29 -6.53
C LYS A 22 -1.82 5.55 -7.13
N ILE A 23 -1.27 4.58 -6.43
CA ILE A 23 -0.14 3.76 -6.90
C ILE A 23 -0.56 2.92 -8.11
N PHE A 24 -1.70 2.22 -8.03
CA PHE A 24 -2.18 1.42 -9.17
C PHE A 24 -2.54 2.28 -10.38
N ALA A 25 -3.00 3.51 -10.19
CA ALA A 25 -3.29 4.45 -11.27
C ALA A 25 -2.03 4.86 -12.10
N LEU A 26 -0.82 4.56 -11.63
CA LEU A 26 0.42 4.79 -12.40
C LEU A 26 0.61 3.83 -13.57
N ASN A 27 -0.19 2.75 -13.66
CA ASN A 27 -0.14 1.76 -14.75
C ASN A 27 1.25 1.16 -15.01
N ILE A 28 2.04 0.96 -13.95
CA ILE A 28 3.37 0.36 -14.03
C ILE A 28 3.23 -1.16 -14.30
N ILE A 29 3.77 -1.63 -15.43
CA ILE A 29 3.70 -3.04 -15.82
C ILE A 29 4.47 -3.90 -14.80
N GLY A 30 3.79 -4.90 -14.24
CA GLY A 30 4.39 -5.83 -13.28
C GLY A 30 4.61 -5.23 -11.88
N LEU A 31 3.81 -4.23 -11.51
CA LEU A 31 3.78 -3.65 -10.17
C LEU A 31 3.08 -4.57 -9.16
N GLU A 32 3.71 -4.77 -8.01
CA GLU A 32 3.15 -5.41 -6.84
C GLU A 32 3.24 -4.47 -5.63
N ILE A 33 2.28 -4.59 -4.71
CA ILE A 33 2.27 -3.86 -3.44
C ILE A 33 2.31 -4.89 -2.30
N LEU A 34 3.22 -4.71 -1.37
CA LEU A 34 3.32 -5.47 -0.13
C LEU A 34 3.05 -4.54 1.04
N VAL A 35 1.91 -4.73 1.71
CA VAL A 35 1.57 -4.01 2.95
C VAL A 35 2.11 -4.80 4.14
N VAL A 36 2.82 -4.12 5.03
CA VAL A 36 3.34 -4.70 6.28
C VAL A 36 2.71 -3.92 7.44
N ASP A 37 1.69 -4.50 8.04
CA ASP A 37 0.99 -3.87 9.16
C ASP A 37 1.72 -4.09 10.48
N ASP A 38 1.93 -3.01 11.25
CA ASP A 38 2.56 -3.01 12.56
C ASP A 38 1.52 -3.10 13.69
N ASN A 39 0.62 -4.09 13.61
CA ASN A 39 -0.50 -4.30 14.54
C ASN A 39 -1.39 -3.06 14.73
N SER A 40 -1.89 -2.50 13.65
CA SER A 40 -2.77 -1.33 13.70
C SER A 40 -4.07 -1.63 14.45
N PRO A 41 -4.41 -0.89 15.53
CA PRO A 41 -5.65 -1.08 16.27
C PRO A 41 -6.88 -0.46 15.59
N ASP A 42 -6.69 0.43 14.60
CA ASP A 42 -7.76 1.18 13.95
C ASP A 42 -8.48 0.39 12.84
N GLY A 43 -7.91 -0.73 12.40
CA GLY A 43 -8.38 -1.53 11.27
C GLY A 43 -7.86 -1.06 9.92
N THR A 44 -6.65 -0.47 9.89
CA THR A 44 -5.80 -0.35 8.69
C THR A 44 -5.69 -1.69 7.96
#